data_AF-A0A351JLL6-F1
#
_entry.id   AF-A0A351JLL6-F1
#
_cell.length_a   1.000
_cell.length_b   1.000
_cell.length_c   1.000
_cell.angle_alpha   90.00
_cell.angle_beta   90.00
_cell.angle_gamma   90.00
#
_symmetry.space_group_name_H-M   'P 1'
#
loop_
_entity.id
_entity.type
_entity.pdbx_description
1 polymer ?
#
loop_
_entity_poly.entity_id
_entity_poly.type
_entity_poly.pdbx_seq_one_letter_code
_entity_poly.pdbx_strand_id
1 'polypeptide(L)'
;MASHNMRDVTIRRFLDELASQEPVPGGGAVAALAGAAVAALLQMVIALALRRAKDPGAAPALAFLLERAQVLQARFEELADADVAAYQRVADALALPRSTDTERARRSTVLQEALVGAAEVPLDTARLAGEALRLASEVAPLCPRAARSDLVTAIHLARATSAAALANVDANALSLDESSFRWELARAREDLADRACILTEELLAPLEGGLRSWLGPRGASRA
;
A
#
# COMPACT_ATOMS: atom_id res chain seq x y z
N MET A 1 -25.47 1.48 -8.23
CA MET A 1 -24.72 0.37 -8.86
C MET A 1 -24.37 -0.59 -7.75
N ALA A 2 -24.42 -1.91 -7.96
CA ALA A 2 -24.07 -2.85 -6.90
C ALA A 2 -22.64 -2.56 -6.42
N SER A 3 -22.48 -2.28 -5.12
CA SER A 3 -21.19 -2.20 -4.44
C SER A 3 -20.51 -3.55 -4.63
N HIS A 4 -19.63 -3.65 -5.63
CA HIS A 4 -18.80 -4.82 -5.80
C HIS A 4 -17.57 -4.57 -4.94
N ASN A 5 -17.31 -5.49 -4.03
CA ASN A 5 -16.09 -5.48 -3.25
C ASN A 5 -14.89 -5.57 -4.21
N MET A 6 -13.89 -4.71 -4.02
CA MET A 6 -12.73 -4.63 -4.89
C MET A 6 -11.94 -5.94 -4.93
N ARG A 7 -12.07 -6.78 -3.90
CA ARG A 7 -11.42 -8.09 -3.83
C ARG A 7 -12.04 -9.16 -4.73
N ASP A 8 -13.29 -8.97 -5.17
CA ASP A 8 -14.05 -9.99 -5.91
C ASP A 8 -14.20 -9.67 -7.41
N VAL A 9 -13.74 -8.50 -7.87
CA VAL A 9 -13.75 -8.15 -9.29
C VAL A 9 -12.61 -8.82 -10.04
N THR A 10 -12.89 -9.29 -11.26
CA THR A 10 -11.82 -9.81 -12.13
C THR A 10 -10.83 -8.70 -12.46
N ILE A 11 -9.54 -9.02 -12.57
CA ILE A 11 -8.49 -8.07 -12.99
C ILE A 11 -8.88 -7.33 -14.27
N ARG A 12 -9.47 -8.03 -15.25
CA ARG A 12 -9.90 -7.42 -16.50
C ARG A 12 -10.93 -6.31 -16.28
N ARG A 13 -11.97 -6.62 -15.51
CA ARG A 13 -13.03 -5.66 -15.17
C ARG A 13 -12.46 -4.46 -14.39
N PHE A 14 -11.62 -4.72 -13.38
CA PHE A 14 -10.97 -3.65 -12.62
C PHE A 14 -10.18 -2.69 -13.52
N LEU A 15 -9.39 -3.22 -14.46
CA LEU A 15 -8.61 -2.39 -15.38
C LEU A 15 -9.49 -1.62 -16.38
N ASP A 16 -10.56 -2.24 -16.87
CA ASP A 16 -11.51 -1.57 -17.77
C ASP A 16 -12.26 -0.43 -17.03
N GLU A 17 -12.64 -0.62 -15.75
CA GLU A 17 -13.25 0.41 -14.90
C GLU A 17 -12.26 1.54 -14.56
N LEU A 18 -11.02 1.21 -14.17
CA LEU A 18 -9.95 2.17 -13.89
C LEU A 18 -9.59 3.04 -15.10
N ALA A 19 -9.67 2.48 -16.32
CA ALA A 19 -9.38 3.19 -17.56
C ALA A 19 -10.56 4.04 -18.07
N SER A 20 -11.70 4.01 -17.37
CA SER A 20 -12.90 4.74 -17.77
C SER A 20 -12.85 6.23 -17.39
N GLN A 21 -13.94 6.96 -17.65
CA GLN A 21 -14.12 8.34 -17.20
C GLN A 21 -14.75 8.43 -15.79
N GLU A 22 -15.08 7.29 -15.20
CA GLU A 22 -15.64 7.25 -13.85
C GLU A 22 -14.56 7.58 -12.82
N PRO A 23 -14.91 8.28 -11.72
CA PRO A 23 -13.92 8.72 -10.75
C PRO A 23 -13.40 7.61 -9.82
N VAL A 24 -14.06 6.45 -9.80
CA VAL A 24 -13.68 5.28 -9.00
C VAL A 24 -13.71 4.01 -9.87
N PRO A 25 -12.76 3.07 -9.70
CA PRO A 25 -11.62 3.12 -8.77
C PRO A 25 -10.54 4.13 -9.20
N GLY A 26 -9.85 4.72 -8.21
CA GLY A 26 -8.79 5.70 -8.43
C GLY A 26 -7.40 5.23 -7.98
N GLY A 27 -6.45 6.15 -7.89
CA GLY A 27 -5.06 5.86 -7.52
C GLY A 27 -4.88 5.29 -6.11
N GLY A 28 -5.71 5.68 -5.15
CA GLY A 28 -5.68 5.16 -3.78
C GLY A 28 -6.02 3.67 -3.73
N ALA A 29 -7.13 3.27 -4.35
CA ALA A 29 -7.52 1.86 -4.52
C ALA A 29 -6.44 1.04 -5.24
N VAL A 30 -5.82 1.58 -6.30
CA VAL A 30 -4.69 0.92 -7.00
C VAL A 30 -3.50 0.71 -6.06
N ALA A 31 -3.13 1.73 -5.26
CA ALA A 31 -2.04 1.61 -4.31
C ALA A 31 -2.33 0.51 -3.27
N ALA A 32 -3.55 0.48 -2.72
CA ALA A 32 -3.97 -0.54 -1.77
C ALA A 32 -3.92 -1.95 -2.39
N LEU A 33 -4.45 -2.16 -3.60
CA LEU A 33 -4.37 -3.45 -4.31
C LEU A 33 -2.93 -3.87 -4.64
N ALA A 34 -2.05 -2.92 -4.97
CA ALA A 34 -0.62 -3.20 -5.11
C ALA A 34 -0.02 -3.71 -3.79
N GLY A 35 -0.43 -3.13 -2.65
CA GLY A 35 -0.07 -3.63 -1.32
C GLY A 35 -0.60 -5.03 -1.02
N ALA A 36 -1.83 -5.34 -1.44
CA ALA A 36 -2.37 -6.69 -1.34
C ALA A 36 -1.52 -7.70 -2.14
N ALA A 37 -1.08 -7.33 -3.35
CA ALA A 37 -0.17 -8.15 -4.15
C ALA A 37 1.21 -8.33 -3.50
N VAL A 38 1.75 -7.29 -2.84
CA VAL A 38 2.97 -7.40 -2.03
C VAL A 38 2.80 -8.45 -0.93
N ALA A 39 1.71 -8.36 -0.17
CA ALA A 39 1.42 -9.28 0.92
C ALA A 39 1.26 -10.74 0.40
N ALA A 40 0.59 -10.93 -0.73
CA ALA A 40 0.47 -12.24 -1.38
C ALA A 40 1.82 -12.80 -1.86
N LEU A 41 2.72 -11.96 -2.41
CA LEU A 41 4.08 -12.37 -2.76
C LEU A 41 4.88 -12.79 -1.52
N LEU A 42 4.76 -12.06 -0.41
CA LEU A 42 5.40 -12.44 0.85
C LEU A 42 4.86 -13.79 1.36
N GLN A 43 3.55 -14.03 1.30
CA GLN A 43 2.98 -15.34 1.64
C GLN A 43 3.59 -16.47 0.81
N MET A 44 3.72 -16.27 -0.51
CA MET A 44 4.37 -17.25 -1.40
C MET A 44 5.82 -17.53 -1.00
N VAL A 45 6.61 -16.48 -0.73
CA VAL A 45 8.01 -16.61 -0.30
C VAL A 45 8.10 -17.39 1.01
N ILE A 46 7.26 -17.07 1.99
CA ILE A 46 7.20 -17.74 3.29
C ILE A 46 6.79 -19.21 3.13
N ALA A 47 5.79 -19.50 2.30
CA ALA A 47 5.35 -20.88 2.04
C ALA A 47 6.46 -21.72 1.38
N LEU A 48 7.24 -21.12 0.48
CA LEU A 48 8.42 -21.78 -0.11
C LEU A 48 9.52 -22.02 0.91
N ALA A 49 9.72 -21.10 1.85
CA ALA A 49 10.64 -21.28 2.98
C ALA A 49 10.19 -22.42 3.89
N LEU A 50 8.90 -22.47 4.27
CA LEU A 50 8.30 -23.55 5.06
C LEU A 50 8.51 -24.92 4.42
N ARG A 51 8.22 -25.03 3.11
CA ARG A 51 8.40 -26.29 2.37
C ARG A 51 9.85 -26.79 2.35
N ARG A 52 10.82 -25.88 2.49
CA ARG A 52 12.26 -26.20 2.49
C ARG A 52 12.88 -26.31 3.88
N ALA A 53 12.16 -25.90 4.92
CA ALA A 53 12.64 -25.96 6.29
C ALA A 53 12.90 -27.42 6.68
N LYS A 54 14.17 -27.75 6.92
CA LYS A 54 14.59 -29.06 7.45
C LYS A 54 14.67 -29.05 8.98
N ASP A 55 14.75 -27.87 9.57
CA ASP A 55 14.78 -27.64 11.01
C ASP A 55 13.34 -27.52 11.55
N PRO A 56 12.88 -28.44 12.42
CA PRO A 56 11.58 -28.36 13.06
C PRO A 56 11.36 -27.07 13.86
N GLY A 57 12.44 -26.43 14.37
CA GLY A 57 12.36 -25.18 15.13
C GLY A 57 12.00 -23.95 14.30
N ALA A 58 12.21 -23.97 12.98
CA ALA A 58 11.92 -22.85 12.09
C ALA A 58 10.44 -22.78 11.67
N ALA A 59 9.71 -23.89 11.74
CA ALA A 59 8.32 -23.97 11.27
C ALA A 59 7.35 -23.05 12.04
N PRO A 60 7.38 -22.94 13.38
CA PRO A 60 6.50 -22.02 14.11
C PRO A 60 6.73 -20.55 13.75
N ALA A 61 8.00 -20.13 13.62
CA ALA A 61 8.34 -18.76 13.27
C ALA A 61 7.84 -18.39 11.86
N LEU A 62 8.05 -19.28 10.89
CA LEU A 62 7.56 -19.07 9.53
C LEU A 62 6.03 -19.09 9.43
N ALA A 63 5.35 -19.95 10.21
CA ALA A 63 3.89 -19.97 10.28
C ALA A 63 3.33 -18.64 10.82
N PHE A 64 3.96 -18.08 11.85
CA PHE A 64 3.60 -16.76 12.40
C PHE A 64 3.79 -15.64 11.38
N LEU A 65 4.90 -15.66 10.61
CA LEU A 65 5.12 -14.68 9.53
C LEU A 65 4.07 -14.82 8.41
N LEU A 66 3.65 -16.05 8.11
CA LEU A 66 2.62 -16.32 7.09
C LEU A 66 1.26 -15.73 7.50
N GLU A 67 0.85 -15.93 8.76
CA GLU A 67 -0.39 -15.35 9.29
C GLU A 67 -0.37 -13.82 9.22
N ARG A 68 0.76 -13.20 9.60
CA ARG A 68 0.93 -11.75 9.46
C ARG A 68 0.78 -11.29 8.00
N ALA A 69 1.36 -12.02 7.05
CA ALA A 69 1.23 -11.69 5.63
C ALA A 69 -0.22 -11.82 5.12
N GLN A 70 -1.00 -12.78 5.64
CA GLN A 70 -2.42 -12.94 5.32
C GLN A 70 -3.25 -11.78 5.88
N VAL A 71 -2.99 -11.37 7.12
CA VAL A 71 -3.63 -10.21 7.74
C VAL A 71 -3.33 -8.95 6.94
N LEU A 72 -2.08 -8.72 6.52
CA LEU A 72 -1.72 -7.58 5.68
C LEU A 72 -2.49 -7.57 4.37
N GLN A 73 -2.61 -8.72 3.68
CA GLN A 73 -3.36 -8.80 2.44
C GLN A 73 -4.83 -8.38 2.64
N ALA A 74 -5.51 -8.96 3.63
CA ALA A 74 -6.91 -8.64 3.92
C ALA A 74 -7.09 -7.15 4.25
N ARG A 75 -6.17 -6.58 5.04
CA ARG A 75 -6.19 -5.16 5.40
C ARG A 75 -5.97 -4.23 4.19
N PHE A 76 -5.13 -4.60 3.23
CA PHE A 76 -4.99 -3.86 1.99
C PHE A 76 -6.25 -3.92 1.12
N GLU A 77 -6.88 -5.08 1.02
CA GLU A 77 -8.15 -5.25 0.29
C GLU A 77 -9.26 -4.37 0.91
N GLU A 78 -9.36 -4.35 2.25
CA GLU A 78 -10.29 -3.46 2.97
C GLU A 78 -10.01 -1.98 2.70
N LEU A 79 -8.73 -1.58 2.61
CA LEU A 79 -8.35 -0.20 2.30
C LEU A 79 -8.70 0.20 0.85
N ALA A 80 -8.67 -0.75 -0.08
CA ALA A 80 -9.11 -0.49 -1.45
C ALA A 80 -10.62 -0.18 -1.51
N ASP A 81 -11.44 -0.92 -0.77
CA ASP A 81 -12.87 -0.61 -0.62
C ASP A 81 -13.09 0.72 0.13
N ALA A 82 -12.29 0.96 1.17
CA ALA A 82 -12.39 2.16 1.98
C ALA A 82 -12.07 3.43 1.18
N ASP A 83 -11.14 3.36 0.22
CA ASP A 83 -10.78 4.47 -0.67
C ASP A 83 -11.97 4.88 -1.55
N VAL A 84 -12.61 3.88 -2.18
CA VAL A 84 -13.82 4.09 -2.99
C VAL A 84 -14.95 4.67 -2.13
N ALA A 85 -15.14 4.13 -0.92
CA ALA A 85 -16.16 4.63 0.00
C ALA A 85 -15.87 6.05 0.50
N ALA A 86 -14.59 6.40 0.73
CA ALA A 86 -14.18 7.74 1.14
C ALA A 86 -14.41 8.76 0.03
N TYR A 87 -14.09 8.41 -1.22
CA TYR A 87 -14.40 9.24 -2.37
C TYR A 87 -15.91 9.53 -2.46
N GLN A 88 -16.75 8.50 -2.32
CA GLN A 88 -18.20 8.66 -2.36
C GLN A 88 -18.71 9.61 -1.26
N ARG A 89 -18.18 9.51 -0.03
CA ARG A 89 -18.55 10.42 1.06
C ARG A 89 -18.21 11.88 0.73
N VAL A 90 -17.07 12.15 0.11
CA VAL A 90 -16.69 13.49 -0.33
C VAL A 90 -17.63 13.98 -1.43
N ALA A 91 -17.95 13.13 -2.41
CA ALA A 91 -18.90 13.47 -3.47
C ALA A 91 -20.30 13.80 -2.93
N ASP A 92 -20.81 13.00 -1.99
CA ASP A 92 -22.10 13.21 -1.34
C ASP A 92 -22.12 14.51 -0.53
N ALA A 93 -21.04 14.81 0.21
CA ALA A 93 -20.89 16.07 0.94
C ALA A 93 -20.89 17.29 -0.01
N LEU A 94 -20.20 17.18 -1.14
CA LEU A 94 -20.17 18.24 -2.16
C LEU A 94 -21.56 18.50 -2.78
N ALA A 95 -22.39 17.46 -2.89
CA ALA A 95 -23.75 17.52 -3.43
C ALA A 95 -24.80 18.12 -2.48
N LEU A 96 -24.47 18.33 -1.20
CA LEU A 96 -25.40 18.94 -0.24
C LEU A 96 -25.85 20.36 -0.66
N PRO A 97 -27.09 20.77 -0.31
CA PRO A 97 -27.59 22.12 -0.57
C PRO A 97 -26.70 23.22 0.00
N ARG A 98 -26.77 24.42 -0.60
CA ARG A 98 -25.92 25.57 -0.25
C ARG A 98 -26.60 26.93 -0.41
N SER A 99 -27.93 26.95 -0.44
CA SER A 99 -28.72 28.15 -0.73
C SER A 99 -28.85 29.06 0.49
N THR A 100 -28.97 28.50 1.69
CA THR A 100 -29.05 29.25 2.96
C THR A 100 -27.73 29.23 3.74
N ASP A 101 -27.57 30.13 4.71
CA ASP A 101 -26.39 30.14 5.61
C ASP A 101 -26.31 28.85 6.44
N THR A 102 -27.45 28.35 6.92
CA THR A 102 -27.52 27.09 7.65
C THR A 102 -27.11 25.89 6.79
N GLU A 103 -27.55 25.86 5.53
CA GLU A 103 -27.13 24.83 4.57
C GLU A 103 -25.63 24.92 4.26
N ARG A 104 -25.11 26.13 4.04
CA ARG A 104 -23.67 26.35 3.82
C ARG A 104 -22.83 25.87 5.00
N ALA A 105 -23.23 26.21 6.23
CA ALA A 105 -22.53 25.79 7.44
C ALA A 105 -22.53 24.26 7.58
N ARG A 106 -23.69 23.62 7.44
CA ARG A 106 -23.80 22.15 7.50
C ARG A 106 -22.97 21.48 6.41
N ARG A 107 -23.04 21.96 5.17
CA ARG A 107 -22.25 21.43 4.05
C ARG A 107 -20.76 21.53 4.33
N SER A 108 -20.30 22.65 4.87
CA SER A 108 -18.89 22.86 5.22
C SER A 108 -18.41 21.85 6.27
N THR A 109 -19.19 21.64 7.33
CA THR A 109 -18.84 20.67 8.37
C THR A 109 -18.75 19.24 7.82
N VAL A 110 -19.77 18.80 7.09
CA VAL A 110 -19.81 17.44 6.52
C VAL A 110 -18.70 17.24 5.49
N LEU A 111 -18.39 18.26 4.69
CA LEU A 111 -17.29 18.18 3.73
C LEU A 111 -15.93 18.05 4.41
N GLN A 112 -15.67 18.83 5.47
CA GLN A 112 -14.40 18.72 6.19
C GLN A 112 -14.24 17.34 6.85
N GLU A 113 -15.29 16.80 7.47
CA GLU A 113 -15.27 15.44 8.03
C GLU A 113 -15.00 14.37 6.95
N ALA A 114 -15.63 14.51 5.77
CA ALA A 114 -15.41 13.59 4.65
C ALA A 114 -13.99 13.68 4.10
N LEU A 115 -13.42 14.88 3.99
CA LEU A 115 -12.05 15.11 3.52
C LEU A 115 -11.01 14.56 4.49
N VAL A 116 -11.23 14.68 5.81
CA VAL A 116 -10.40 14.04 6.83
C VAL A 116 -10.35 12.54 6.60
N GLY A 117 -11.51 11.88 6.51
CA GLY A 117 -11.57 10.45 6.24
C GLY A 117 -10.95 10.04 4.89
N ALA A 118 -11.05 10.89 3.86
CA ALA A 118 -10.40 10.64 2.57
C ALA A 118 -8.87 10.76 2.63
N ALA A 119 -8.33 11.61 3.50
CA ALA A 119 -6.88 11.72 3.72
C ALA A 119 -6.31 10.58 4.59
N GLU A 120 -7.10 10.04 5.52
CA GLU A 120 -6.67 8.97 6.43
C GLU A 120 -6.48 7.62 5.73
N VAL A 121 -7.39 7.24 4.81
CA VAL A 121 -7.32 5.95 4.09
C VAL A 121 -5.97 5.74 3.35
N PRO A 122 -5.48 6.68 2.52
CA PRO A 122 -4.18 6.52 1.88
C PRO A 122 -3.02 6.61 2.88
N LEU A 123 -3.15 7.34 3.99
CA LEU A 123 -2.13 7.33 5.05
C LEU A 123 -2.01 5.93 5.68
N ASP A 124 -3.13 5.29 5.98
CA ASP A 124 -3.16 3.92 6.48
C ASP A 124 -2.62 2.91 5.47
N THR A 125 -2.87 3.12 4.18
CA THR A 125 -2.25 2.33 3.10
C THR A 125 -0.72 2.46 3.12
N ALA A 126 -0.19 3.67 3.31
CA ALA A 126 1.25 3.88 3.43
C ALA A 126 1.84 3.25 4.71
N ARG A 127 1.14 3.32 5.84
CA ARG A 127 1.54 2.64 7.09
C ARG A 127 1.64 1.14 6.90
N LEU A 128 0.64 0.55 6.25
CA LEU A 128 0.57 -0.88 5.99
C LEU A 128 1.66 -1.32 4.99
N ALA A 129 2.02 -0.47 4.04
CA ALA A 129 3.18 -0.70 3.17
C ALA A 129 4.50 -0.74 3.95
N GLY A 130 4.66 0.14 4.94
CA GLY A 130 5.77 0.09 5.89
C GLY A 130 5.79 -1.19 6.73
N GLU A 131 4.62 -1.72 7.12
CA GLU A 131 4.51 -3.03 7.78
C GLU A 131 4.91 -4.18 6.86
N ALA A 132 4.53 -4.13 5.59
CA ALA A 132 4.94 -5.12 4.60
C ALA A 132 6.46 -5.10 4.37
N LEU A 133 7.10 -3.92 4.34
CA LEU A 133 8.57 -3.80 4.29
C LEU A 133 9.24 -4.39 5.54
N ARG A 134 8.69 -4.13 6.74
CA ARG A 134 9.19 -4.75 7.98
C ARG A 134 9.08 -6.26 7.94
N LEU A 135 7.93 -6.78 7.49
CA LEU A 135 7.75 -8.22 7.32
C LEU A 135 8.73 -8.79 6.29
N ALA A 136 8.97 -8.10 5.18
CA ALA A 136 9.97 -8.50 4.20
C ALA A 136 11.38 -8.58 4.79
N SER A 137 11.73 -7.68 5.72
CA SER A 137 12.99 -7.72 6.48
C SER A 137 13.13 -8.98 7.34
N GLU A 138 12.05 -9.36 8.04
CA GLU A 138 12.02 -10.58 8.85
C GLU A 138 12.08 -11.86 8.00
N VAL A 139 11.50 -11.82 6.79
CA VAL A 139 11.49 -12.94 5.83
C VAL A 139 12.80 -13.08 5.06
N ALA A 140 13.50 -11.97 4.79
CA ALA A 140 14.74 -11.95 4.01
C ALA A 140 15.80 -12.98 4.43
N PRO A 141 16.16 -13.14 5.73
CA PRO A 141 17.15 -14.14 6.15
C PRO A 141 16.66 -15.59 5.97
N LEU A 142 15.35 -15.81 5.90
CA LEU A 142 14.73 -17.13 5.73
C LEU A 142 14.41 -17.44 4.26
N CYS A 143 14.55 -16.45 3.37
CA CYS A 143 14.13 -16.54 1.98
C CYS A 143 15.00 -17.54 1.19
N PRO A 144 14.39 -18.59 0.59
CA PRO A 144 15.15 -19.52 -0.23
C PRO A 144 15.63 -18.84 -1.51
N ARG A 145 16.82 -19.23 -2.02
CA ARG A 145 17.41 -18.66 -3.25
C ARG A 145 16.44 -18.62 -4.44
N ALA A 146 15.56 -19.61 -4.56
CA ALA A 146 14.60 -19.72 -5.66
C ALA A 146 13.45 -18.70 -5.59
N ALA A 147 13.19 -18.09 -4.43
CA ALA A 147 12.14 -17.09 -4.22
C ALA A 147 12.71 -15.66 -4.06
N ARG A 148 14.03 -15.49 -4.30
CA ARG A 148 14.72 -14.21 -4.08
C ARG A 148 14.22 -13.10 -5.01
N SER A 149 13.93 -13.42 -6.27
CA SER A 149 13.34 -12.46 -7.22
C SER A 149 11.97 -12.00 -6.77
N ASP A 150 11.18 -12.90 -6.18
CA ASP A 150 9.83 -12.60 -5.70
C ASP A 150 9.88 -11.68 -4.47
N LEU A 151 10.81 -11.95 -3.53
CA LEU A 151 11.05 -11.06 -2.40
C LEU A 151 11.52 -9.67 -2.84
N VAL A 152 12.45 -9.59 -3.79
CA VAL A 152 12.92 -8.30 -4.35
C VAL A 152 11.77 -7.55 -5.02
N THR A 153 10.92 -8.25 -5.76
CA THR A 153 9.72 -7.67 -6.39
C THR A 153 8.76 -7.12 -5.32
N ALA A 154 8.49 -7.89 -4.26
CA ALA A 154 7.64 -7.45 -3.15
C ALA A 154 8.19 -6.19 -2.47
N ILE A 155 9.50 -6.09 -2.25
CA ILE A 155 10.14 -4.91 -1.63
C ILE A 155 10.01 -3.66 -2.52
N HIS A 156 10.30 -3.78 -3.82
CA HIS A 156 10.13 -2.68 -4.77
C HIS A 156 8.67 -2.22 -4.83
N LEU A 157 7.74 -3.16 -4.93
CA LEU A 157 6.31 -2.85 -4.95
C LEU A 157 5.84 -2.24 -3.63
N ALA A 158 6.33 -2.69 -2.48
CA ALA A 158 5.97 -2.10 -1.18
C ALA A 158 6.39 -0.63 -1.09
N ARG A 159 7.59 -0.28 -1.57
CA ARG A 159 8.02 1.11 -1.69
C ARG A 159 7.11 1.90 -2.63
N ALA A 160 6.78 1.34 -3.79
CA ALA A 160 5.89 1.97 -4.75
C ALA A 160 4.48 2.18 -4.18
N THR A 161 3.93 1.21 -3.45
CA THR A 161 2.66 1.32 -2.72
C THR A 161 2.71 2.46 -1.73
N SER A 162 3.76 2.55 -0.90
CA SER A 162 3.91 3.65 0.05
C SER A 162 3.94 5.00 -0.68
N ALA A 163 4.76 5.15 -1.71
CA ALA A 163 4.87 6.39 -2.46
C ALA A 163 3.56 6.78 -3.16
N ALA A 164 2.87 5.83 -3.79
CA ALA A 164 1.59 6.05 -4.46
C ALA A 164 0.49 6.44 -3.46
N ALA A 165 0.44 5.77 -2.31
CA ALA A 165 -0.51 6.11 -1.26
C ALA A 165 -0.25 7.52 -0.71
N LEU A 166 1.00 7.89 -0.43
CA LEU A 166 1.35 9.24 0.05
C LEU A 166 1.03 10.33 -0.99
N ALA A 167 1.10 10.06 -2.29
CA ALA A 167 0.63 11.00 -3.31
C ALA A 167 -0.89 11.26 -3.22
N ASN A 168 -1.69 10.26 -2.80
CA ASN A 168 -3.12 10.44 -2.54
C ASN A 168 -3.39 11.17 -1.22
N VAL A 169 -2.53 10.99 -0.20
CA VAL A 169 -2.53 11.83 1.01
C VAL A 169 -2.33 13.30 0.63
N ASP A 170 -1.29 13.57 -0.17
CA ASP A 170 -0.94 14.94 -0.60
C ASP A 170 -2.11 15.58 -1.38
N ALA A 171 -2.75 14.84 -2.28
CA ALA A 171 -3.91 15.32 -3.05
C ALA A 171 -5.10 15.71 -2.15
N ASN A 172 -5.45 14.87 -1.16
CA ASN A 172 -6.54 15.16 -0.24
C ASN A 172 -6.20 16.31 0.73
N ALA A 173 -4.94 16.39 1.17
CA ALA A 173 -4.48 17.45 2.08
C ALA A 173 -4.56 18.86 1.49
N LEU A 174 -4.54 19.00 0.15
CA LEU A 174 -4.76 20.29 -0.51
C LEU A 174 -6.17 20.85 -0.30
N SER A 175 -7.14 19.99 -0.01
CA SER A 175 -8.54 20.37 0.23
C SER A 175 -8.87 20.58 1.71
N LEU A 176 -7.94 20.23 2.62
CA LEU A 176 -8.12 20.37 4.06
C LEU A 176 -7.82 21.79 4.53
N ASP A 177 -8.63 22.24 5.50
CA ASP A 177 -8.37 23.48 6.22
C ASP A 177 -7.05 23.40 7.01
N GLU A 178 -6.41 24.56 7.22
CA GLU A 178 -5.27 24.67 8.12
C GLU A 178 -5.71 24.33 9.55
N SER A 179 -5.34 23.13 10.00
CA SER A 179 -5.82 22.52 11.23
C SER A 179 -4.70 21.70 11.88
N SER A 180 -4.83 21.40 13.17
CA SER A 180 -3.90 20.49 13.86
C SER A 180 -3.79 19.13 13.15
N PHE A 181 -4.92 18.61 12.68
CA PHE A 181 -4.99 17.39 11.90
C PHE A 181 -4.12 17.45 10.63
N ARG A 182 -4.20 18.54 9.85
CA ARG A 182 -3.37 18.69 8.64
C ARG A 182 -1.87 18.67 8.94
N TRP A 183 -1.45 19.25 10.07
CA TRP A 183 -0.04 19.24 10.49
C TRP A 183 0.42 17.86 11.00
N GLU A 184 -0.44 17.14 11.72
CA GLU A 184 -0.18 15.77 12.13
C GLU A 184 -0.07 14.83 10.91
N LEU A 185 -0.97 15.00 9.94
CA LEU A 185 -0.95 14.29 8.66
C LEU A 185 0.35 14.54 7.90
N ALA A 186 0.79 15.80 7.80
CA ALA A 186 2.05 16.16 7.13
C ALA A 186 3.26 15.47 7.77
N ARG A 187 3.37 15.50 9.10
CA ARG A 187 4.45 14.83 9.84
C ARG A 187 4.45 13.31 9.63
N ALA A 188 3.27 12.69 9.73
CA ALA A 188 3.14 11.24 9.51
C ALA A 188 3.51 10.86 8.07
N ARG A 189 3.11 11.68 7.09
CA ARG A 189 3.43 11.50 5.68
C ARG A 189 4.95 11.55 5.44
N GLU A 190 5.65 12.53 6.00
CA GLU A 190 7.10 12.65 5.88
C GLU A 190 7.82 11.46 6.52
N ASP A 191 7.49 11.12 7.77
CA ASP A 191 8.10 10.00 8.49
C ASP A 191 7.91 8.67 7.76
N LEU A 192 6.72 8.41 7.21
CA LEU A 192 6.45 7.20 6.41
C LEU A 192 7.27 7.16 5.12
N ALA A 193 7.40 8.29 4.41
CA ALA A 193 8.20 8.36 3.20
C ALA A 193 9.67 8.00 3.47
N ASP A 194 10.25 8.61 4.50
CA ASP A 194 11.67 8.42 4.85
C ASP A 194 11.93 6.97 5.30
N ARG A 195 11.10 6.45 6.21
CA ARG A 195 11.23 5.06 6.69
C ARG A 195 11.11 4.05 5.56
N ALA A 196 10.14 4.23 4.67
CA ALA A 196 9.95 3.32 3.54
C ALA A 196 11.14 3.35 2.59
N CYS A 197 11.71 4.54 2.33
CA CYS A 197 12.89 4.70 1.49
C CYS A 197 14.11 3.99 2.09
N ILE A 198 14.45 4.31 3.34
CA ILE A 198 15.61 3.75 4.05
C ILE A 198 15.53 2.24 4.11
N LEU A 199 14.42 1.69 4.62
CA LEU A 199 14.26 0.25 4.79
C LEU A 199 14.31 -0.49 3.45
N THR A 200 13.78 0.10 2.38
CA THR A 200 13.85 -0.50 1.05
C THR A 200 15.30 -0.61 0.57
N GLU A 201 16.09 0.44 0.73
CA GLU A 201 17.49 0.46 0.29
C GLU A 201 18.34 -0.55 1.07
N GLU A 202 18.15 -0.61 2.39
CA GLU A 202 18.80 -1.59 3.28
C GLU A 202 18.51 -3.03 2.85
N LEU A 203 17.25 -3.33 2.50
CA LEU A 203 16.83 -4.67 2.11
C LEU A 203 17.31 -5.06 0.70
N LEU A 204 17.23 -4.13 -0.25
CA LEU A 204 17.56 -4.43 -1.65
C LEU A 204 19.06 -4.59 -1.88
N ALA A 205 19.90 -3.81 -1.19
CA ALA A 205 21.35 -3.83 -1.38
C ALA A 205 21.97 -5.25 -1.37
N PRO A 206 21.75 -6.10 -0.35
CA PRO A 206 22.28 -7.46 -0.33
C PRO A 206 21.54 -8.41 -1.29
N LEU A 207 20.22 -8.26 -1.46
CA LEU A 207 19.40 -9.17 -2.28
C LEU A 207 19.71 -9.01 -3.78
N GLU A 208 19.76 -7.77 -4.26
CA GLU A 208 20.06 -7.46 -5.65
C GLU A 208 21.52 -7.75 -6.01
N GLY A 209 22.46 -7.56 -5.07
CA GLY A 209 23.86 -7.95 -5.26
C GLY A 209 24.00 -9.43 -5.65
N GLY A 210 23.23 -10.30 -4.98
CA GLY A 210 23.18 -11.72 -5.34
C GLY A 210 22.56 -11.99 -6.71
N LEU A 211 21.45 -11.31 -7.04
CA LEU A 211 20.77 -11.47 -8.35
C LEU A 211 21.59 -10.92 -9.52
N ARG A 212 22.40 -9.88 -9.30
CA ARG A 212 23.22 -9.23 -10.32
C ARG A 212 24.60 -9.86 -10.50
N SER A 213 24.91 -10.93 -9.76
CA SER A 213 26.21 -11.63 -9.85
C SER A 213 26.57 -12.10 -11.27
N TRP A 214 25.59 -12.41 -12.12
CA TRP A 214 25.82 -12.81 -13.51
C TRP A 214 26.31 -11.68 -14.43
N LEU A 215 26.18 -10.42 -14.01
CA LEU A 215 26.65 -9.26 -14.77
C LEU A 215 28.17 -9.10 -14.78
N GLY A 216 28.89 -9.88 -13.97
CA GLY A 216 30.34 -9.73 -13.77
C GLY A 216 30.70 -8.52 -12.89
N PRO A 217 32.01 -8.21 -12.76
CA PRO A 217 32.47 -7.08 -11.95
C PRO A 217 31.97 -5.74 -12.54
N ARG A 218 31.43 -4.85 -11.70
CA ARG A 218 31.05 -3.49 -12.14
C ARG A 218 32.30 -2.76 -12.65
N GLY A 219 32.29 -2.32 -13.91
CA GLY A 219 33.41 -1.58 -14.53
C GLY A 219 34.32 -2.39 -15.44
N ALA A 220 34.07 -3.69 -15.64
CA ALA A 220 34.69 -4.41 -16.75
C ALA A 220 34.01 -3.99 -18.06
N SER A 221 34.51 -2.91 -18.68
CA SER A 221 34.29 -2.66 -20.10
C SER A 221 34.57 -3.96 -20.84
N ARG A 222 33.57 -4.49 -21.53
CA ARG A 222 33.78 -5.59 -22.47
C ARG A 222 34.71 -5.03 -23.55
N ALA A 223 35.99 -5.38 -23.47
CA ALA A 223 36.93 -5.21 -24.57
C ALA A 223 36.59 -6.19 -25.69
#